data_AF-A0AAU4EN72-F1
#
_entry.id   AF-A0AAU4EN72-F1
#
_cell.length_a   1.000
_cell.length_b   1.000
_cell.length_c   1.000
_cell.angle_alpha   90.00
_cell.angle_beta   90.00
_cell.angle_gamma   90.00
#
_symmetry.space_group_name_H-M   'P 1'
#
loop_
_entity.id
_entity.type
_entity.pdbx_description
1 polymer ?
#
loop_
_entity_poly.entity_id
_entity_poly.type
_entity_poly.pdbx_seq_one_letter_code
_entity_poly.pdbx_strand_id
1 'polypeptide(L)'
;MEPFLVHIRCDTDGYSHAVTEDEFATGRHSGRFVAICGHVVLAAPMIEAPGRFDPTCRDILRGDTTPAEPAVPAQERRRSRWLRTTRR
;
A
#
# COMPACT_ATOMS: atom_id res chain seq x y z
N MET A 1 14.85 -11.55 12.22
CA MET A 1 14.67 -10.09 12.30
C MET A 1 13.20 -9.88 12.05
N GLU A 2 12.45 -9.43 13.05
CA GLU A 2 11.01 -9.17 12.89
C GLU A 2 10.83 -8.05 11.86
N PRO A 3 9.92 -8.17 10.89
CA PRO A 3 9.68 -7.09 9.93
C PRO A 3 9.06 -5.90 10.66
N PHE A 4 9.58 -4.69 10.42
CA PHE A 4 8.90 -3.48 10.88
C PHE A 4 7.67 -3.23 10.02
N LEU A 5 6.59 -2.80 10.68
CA LEU A 5 5.29 -2.58 10.08
C LEU A 5 4.82 -1.16 10.34
N VAL A 6 4.28 -0.54 9.32
CA VAL A 6 3.67 0.79 9.38
C VAL A 6 2.16 0.62 9.35
N HIS A 7 1.46 1.22 10.31
CA HIS A 7 0.00 1.21 10.34
C HIS A 7 -0.54 2.46 9.64
N ILE A 8 -1.36 2.26 8.62
CA ILE A 8 -1.89 3.35 7.79
C ILE A 8 -3.40 3.24 7.75
N ARG A 9 -4.10 4.33 8.10
CA ARG A 9 -5.55 4.44 7.91
C ARG A 9 -5.87 4.56 6.42
N CYS A 10 -6.77 3.71 5.94
CA CYS A 10 -7.32 3.83 4.60
C CYS A 10 -8.53 4.78 4.61
N ASP A 11 -8.54 5.73 3.69
CA ASP A 11 -9.65 6.68 3.51
C ASP A 11 -10.93 5.98 3.00
N THR A 12 -10.78 4.89 2.24
CA THR A 12 -11.89 4.18 1.59
C THR A 12 -12.71 3.32 2.55
N ASP A 13 -12.05 2.61 3.47
CA ASP A 13 -12.70 1.66 4.37
C ASP A 13 -12.70 2.10 5.84
N GLY A 14 -11.93 3.14 6.19
CA GLY A 14 -11.81 3.68 7.53
C GLY A 14 -11.01 2.81 8.52
N TYR A 15 -10.44 1.68 8.07
CA TYR A 15 -9.60 0.79 8.87
C TYR A 15 -8.12 1.17 8.78
N SER A 16 -7.38 0.82 9.82
CA SER A 16 -5.92 0.89 9.83
C SER A 16 -5.36 -0.46 9.43
N HIS A 17 -4.57 -0.47 8.36
CA HIS A 17 -3.94 -1.66 7.81
C HIS A 17 -2.44 -1.66 8.09
N ALA A 18 -1.86 -2.86 8.22
CA ALA A 18 -0.43 -3.04 8.37
C ALA A 18 0.25 -3.16 7.01
N VAL A 19 1.25 -2.31 6.79
CA VAL A 19 2.06 -2.22 5.56
C VAL A 19 3.51 -2.51 5.92
N THR A 20 4.22 -3.27 5.10
CA THR A 20 5.66 -3.53 5.31
C THR A 20 6.48 -2.29 4.98
N GLU A 21 7.68 -2.18 5.55
CA GLU A 21 8.57 -1.04 5.21
C GLU A 21 8.89 -0.94 3.71
N ASP A 22 9.04 -2.07 3.02
CA ASP A 22 9.34 -2.10 1.58
C ASP A 22 8.17 -1.54 0.75
N GLU A 23 6.93 -1.96 1.07
CA GLU A 23 5.72 -1.43 0.45
C GLU A 23 5.51 0.03 0.81
N PHE A 24 5.85 0.43 2.03
CA PHE A 24 5.79 1.82 2.45
C PHE A 24 6.76 2.72 1.66
N ALA A 25 8.01 2.27 1.51
CA ALA A 25 9.02 2.98 0.74
C ALA A 25 8.61 3.12 -0.74
N THR A 26 8.06 2.06 -1.31
CA THR A 26 7.60 2.02 -2.70
C THR A 26 6.37 2.91 -2.93
N GLY A 27 5.37 2.85 -2.03
CA GLY A 27 4.10 3.56 -2.14
C GLY A 27 4.14 5.05 -1.79
N ARG A 28 5.20 5.53 -1.14
CA ARG A 28 5.33 6.91 -0.65
C ARG A 28 5.02 7.99 -1.68
N HIS A 29 5.43 7.79 -2.93
CA HIS A 29 5.26 8.80 -3.99
C HIS A 29 3.86 8.82 -4.59
N SER A 30 3.12 7.72 -4.52
CA SER A 30 1.77 7.59 -5.07
C SER A 30 0.68 7.81 -4.01
N GLY A 31 1.02 7.73 -2.72
CA GLY A 31 0.05 7.77 -1.62
C GLY A 31 -0.80 6.50 -1.52
N ARG A 32 -0.39 5.43 -2.21
CA ARG A 32 -1.07 4.14 -2.25
C ARG A 32 -0.12 3.06 -1.75
N PHE A 33 -0.58 2.23 -0.84
CA PHE A 33 0.24 1.22 -0.17
C PHE A 33 -0.45 -0.13 -0.22
N VAL A 34 0.29 -1.22 -0.41
CA VAL A 34 -0.28 -2.56 -0.32
C VAL A 34 -0.08 -3.08 1.10
N ALA A 35 -1.19 -3.37 1.79
CA ALA A 35 -1.18 -3.97 3.10
C ALA A 35 -0.90 -5.47 3.06
N ILE A 36 -0.50 -6.06 4.18
CA ILE A 36 -0.25 -7.50 4.31
C ILE A 36 -1.50 -8.37 4.05
N CYS A 37 -2.70 -7.79 4.19
CA CYS A 37 -3.97 -8.42 3.83
C CYS A 37 -4.26 -8.37 2.32
N GLY A 38 -3.40 -7.72 1.53
CA GLY A 38 -3.57 -7.48 0.09
C GLY A 38 -4.41 -6.24 -0.26
N HIS A 39 -4.91 -5.51 0.74
CA HIS A 39 -5.70 -4.30 0.51
C HIS A 39 -4.83 -3.13 0.03
N VAL A 40 -5.30 -2.40 -0.99
CA VAL A 40 -4.65 -1.17 -1.44
C VAL A 40 -5.13 -0.01 -0.58
N VAL A 41 -4.30 0.40 0.36
CA VAL A 41 -4.53 1.49 1.30
C VAL A 41 -4.33 2.82 0.60
N LEU A 42 -5.38 3.63 0.55
CA LEU A 42 -5.30 5.06 0.22
C LEU A 42 -5.07 5.81 1.53
N ALA A 43 -3.89 6.39 1.74
CA ALA A 43 -3.58 7.03 3.02
C ALA A 43 -4.54 8.19 3.31
N ALA A 44 -5.27 8.06 4.41
CA ALA A 44 -6.10 9.12 4.95
C ALA A 44 -5.22 10.27 5.49
N PRO A 45 -5.74 11.51 5.55
CA PRO A 45 -5.03 12.63 6.16
C PRO A 45 -4.64 12.35 7.62
N MET A 46 -3.43 12.76 8.02
CA MET A 46 -2.94 12.55 9.40
C MET A 46 -3.68 13.35 10.48
N ILE A 47 -4.54 14.30 10.09
CA ILE A 47 -5.40 15.04 11.02
C ILE A 47 -6.56 14.19 11.56
N GLU A 48 -6.86 13.10 10.86
CA GLU A 48 -7.92 12.20 11.23
C GLU A 48 -7.47 11.22 12.30
N ALA A 49 -8.39 10.79 13.14
CA ALA A 49 -8.11 9.76 14.13
C ALA A 49 -7.70 8.44 13.44
N PRO A 50 -6.76 7.67 14.03
CA PRO A 50 -6.43 6.33 13.53
C PRO A 50 -7.69 5.47 13.44
N GLY A 51 -7.86 4.80 12.31
CA GLY A 51 -8.96 3.84 12.11
C GLY A 51 -8.82 2.63 13.02
N ARG A 52 -9.91 1.88 13.22
CA ARG A 52 -9.83 0.57 13.88
C ARG A 52 -8.87 -0.34 13.11
N PHE A 53 -8.08 -1.15 13.81
CA PHE A 53 -7.17 -2.07 13.15
C PHE A 53 -7.94 -3.18 12.40
N ASP A 54 -7.54 -3.44 11.16
CA ASP A 54 -8.17 -4.44 10.31
C ASP A 54 -8.01 -5.86 10.90
N PRO A 55 -9.10 -6.64 11.03
CA PRO A 55 -9.04 -7.97 11.62
C PRO A 55 -8.21 -8.95 10.77
N THR A 56 -8.23 -8.85 9.44
CA THR A 56 -7.43 -9.74 8.58
C THR A 56 -5.94 -9.47 8.74
N CYS A 57 -5.51 -8.21 8.77
CA CYS A 57 -4.14 -7.84 9.12
C CYS A 57 -3.74 -8.41 10.49
N ARG A 58 -4.63 -8.33 11.49
CA ARG A 58 -4.37 -8.85 12.83
C ARG A 58 -4.15 -10.35 12.85
N ASP A 59 -4.98 -11.09 12.13
CA ASP A 59 -4.92 -12.55 12.12
C ASP A 59 -3.68 -13.04 11.34
N ILE A 60 -3.28 -12.32 10.28
CA ILE A 60 -2.00 -12.54 9.59
C ILE A 60 -0.81 -12.29 10.53
N LEU A 61 -0.83 -11.21 11.32
CA LEU A 61 0.25 -10.89 12.27
C LEU A 61 0.37 -11.89 13.43
N ARG A 62 -0.73 -12.56 13.78
CA ARG A 62 -0.72 -13.63 14.78
C ARG A 62 -0.18 -14.95 14.24
N GLY A 63 0.01 -15.05 12.91
CA GLY A 63 0.36 -16.29 12.23
C GLY A 63 -0.83 -17.24 12.05
N ASP A 64 -2.06 -16.75 12.27
CA ASP A 64 -3.29 -17.53 12.08
C ASP A 64 -3.64 -17.65 10.58
N THR A 65 -3.01 -16.84 9.72
CA THR A 65 -3.25 -16.80 8.27
C THR A 65 -1.97 -16.37 7.54
N THR A 66 -1.68 -16.95 6.37
CA THR A 66 -0.55 -16.52 5.53
C THR A 66 -0.84 -15.16 4.89
N PRO A 67 0.15 -14.25 4.80
CA PRO A 67 0.00 -12.99 4.07
C PRO A 67 -0.49 -13.25 2.65
N ALA A 68 -1.42 -12.43 2.16
CA ALA A 68 -1.80 -12.50 0.76
C ALA A 68 -0.58 -12.05 -0.06
N GLU A 69 -0.05 -12.91 -0.94
CA GLU A 69 0.94 -12.47 -1.91
C GLU A 69 0.35 -11.28 -2.68
N PRO A 70 1.05 -10.14 -2.74
CA PRO A 70 0.55 -9.00 -3.49
C PRO A 70 0.45 -9.43 -4.95
N ALA A 71 -0.78 -9.61 -5.44
CA ALA A 71 -1.05 -9.87 -6.83
C ALA A 71 -0.70 -8.59 -7.60
N VAL A 72 0.57 -8.48 -8.00
CA VAL A 72 1.08 -7.37 -8.79
C VAL A 72 0.22 -7.29 -10.06
N PRO A 73 -0.68 -6.29 -10.22
CA PRO A 73 -1.23 -6.05 -11.53
C PRO A 73 -0.04 -5.53 -12.34
N ALA A 74 0.31 -6.23 -13.42
CA ALA A 74 1.31 -5.76 -14.37
C ALA A 74 0.89 -4.37 -14.87
N GLN A 75 1.33 -3.31 -14.19
CA GLN A 75 1.04 -1.93 -14.54
C GLN A 75 1.85 -1.67 -15.81
N GLU A 76 1.20 -1.93 -16.94
CA GLU A 76 1.72 -1.74 -18.28
C GLU A 76 2.29 -0.32 -18.36
N ARG A 77 3.63 -0.24 -18.35
CA ARG A 77 4.37 1.02 -18.46
C ARG A 77 3.95 1.68 -19.76
N ARG A 78 2.98 2.59 -19.67
CA ARG A 78 2.64 3.53 -20.74
C ARG A 78 3.85 4.43 -20.94
N ARG A 79 4.80 3.96 -21.76
CA ARG A 79 5.91 4.74 -22.30
C ARG A 79 5.32 5.84 -23.17
N SER A 80 4.98 6.97 -22.55
CA SER A 80 4.68 8.21 -23.25
C SER A 80 5.97 8.66 -23.93
N ARG A 81 6.09 8.22 -25.18
CA ARG A 81 7.19 8.43 -26.09
C ARG A 81 7.32 9.94 -26.33
N TRP A 82 8.25 10.58 -25.62
CA TRP A 82 8.75 11.90 -25.96
C TRP A 82 9.39 11.86 -27.34
N LEU A 83 8.57 11.99 -28.38
CA LEU A 83 9.04 12.33 -29.72
C LEU A 83 9.27 13.84 -29.73
N ARG A 84 10.49 14.20 -29.33
CA ARG A 84 11.16 15.42 -29.78
C ARG A 84 10.99 15.52 -31.29
N THR A 85 10.15 16.45 -31.74
CA THR A 85 10.16 16.89 -33.13
C THR A 85 10.97 18.18 -33.20
N THR A 86 12.22 18.01 -33.61
CA THR A 86 13.06 19.05 -34.21
C THR A 86 12.50 19.43 -35.58
N ARG A 87 12.21 20.71 -35.80
CA ARG A 87 12.16 21.38 -37.12
C ARG A 87 12.75 22.78 -36.88
N ARG A 88 14.01 23.01 -37.23
CA ARG A 88 14.57 23.34 -38.56
C ARG A 88 14.16 24.75 -39.00
#